data_AF-A0A330M8J5-F1
#
_entry.id   AF-A0A330M8J5-F1
#
_cell.length_a   1.000
_cell.length_b   1.000
_cell.length_c   1.000
_cell.angle_alpha   90.00
_cell.angle_beta   90.00
_cell.angle_gamma   90.00
#
_symmetry.space_group_name_H-M   'P 1'
#
loop_
_entity.id
_entity.type
_entity.pdbx_description
1 polymer ?
#
loop_
_entity_poly.entity_id
_entity_poly.type
_entity_poly.pdbx_seq_one_letter_code
_entity_poly.pdbx_strand_id
1 'polypeptide(L)' 'MNRLVDKFRLEQKTLVISNLQFQPIRSLTRAKVQPIEGLLYFYPTLNKAIDKHVKQCA' A
#
# COMPACT_ATOMS: atom_id res chain seq x y z
N MET A 1 -4.08 -11.03 -3.43
CA MET A 1 -3.89 -9.56 -3.46
C MET A 1 -4.54 -8.91 -4.67
N ASN A 2 -4.39 -9.45 -5.89
CA ASN A 2 -4.89 -8.83 -7.12
C ASN A 2 -6.36 -8.40 -7.05
N ARG A 3 -7.27 -9.27 -6.59
CA ARG A 3 -8.70 -8.92 -6.43
C ARG A 3 -8.97 -7.69 -5.56
N LEU A 4 -8.17 -7.48 -4.52
CA LEU A 4 -8.33 -6.32 -3.63
C LEU A 4 -7.85 -5.04 -4.33
N VAL A 5 -6.71 -5.13 -5.03
CA VAL A 5 -6.16 -4.03 -5.83
C VAL A 5 -7.13 -3.63 -6.95
N ASP A 6 -7.71 -4.61 -7.65
CA ASP A 6 -8.67 -4.37 -8.73
C ASP A 6 -9.94 -3.67 -8.22
N LYS A 7 -10.45 -4.10 -7.05
CA LYS A 7 -11.59 -3.43 -6.41
C LYS A 7 -11.30 -1.96 -6.10
N PHE A 8 -10.15 -1.68 -5.50
CA PHE A 8 -9.76 -0.31 -5.14
C PHE A 8 -9.50 0.56 -6.37
N ARG A 9 -8.99 -0.03 -7.46
CA ARG A 9 -8.86 0.65 -8.76
C ARG A 9 -10.22 1.06 -9.31
N LEU A 10 -11.22 0.17 -9.26
CA LEU A 10 -12.58 0.49 -9.72
C LEU A 10 -13.26 1.56 -8.86
N GLU A 11 -13.04 1.51 -7.54
CA GLU A 11 -13.59 2.50 -6.60
C GLU A 11 -12.80 3.81 -6.55
N GLN A 12 -11.71 3.94 -7.32
CA GLN A 12 -10.79 5.09 -7.30
C GLN A 12 -10.28 5.43 -5.89
N LYS A 13 -10.00 4.39 -5.10
CA LYS A 13 -9.45 4.51 -3.74
C LYS A 13 -8.01 4.04 -3.70
N THR A 14 -7.24 4.68 -2.84
CA THR A 14 -5.86 4.25 -2.56
C THR A 14 -5.86 3.17 -1.47
N LEU A 15 -5.10 2.11 -1.72
CA LEU A 15 -4.83 1.04 -0.76
C LEU A 15 -3.45 1.23 -0.13
N VAL A 16 -3.41 1.33 1.20
CA VAL A 16 -2.19 1.54 1.95
C VAL A 16 -2.00 0.40 2.95
N ILE A 17 -0.86 -0.29 2.87
CA ILE A 17 -0.50 -1.34 3.83
C ILE A 17 0.64 -0.82 4.70
N SER A 18 0.43 -0.79 6.02
CA SER A 18 1.44 -0.38 7.00
C SER A 18 1.88 -1.57 7.87
N ASN A 19 2.93 -1.37 8.68
CA ASN A 19 3.46 -2.38 9.62
C ASN A 19 3.91 -3.68 8.94
N LEU A 20 4.35 -3.59 7.68
CA LEU A 20 4.91 -4.70 6.93
C LEU A 20 6.27 -5.10 7.51
N GLN A 21 6.33 -6.30 8.09
CA GLN A 21 7.56 -6.90 8.59
C GLN A 21 8.44 -7.41 7.42
N PHE A 22 9.73 -7.63 7.68
CA PHE A 22 10.70 -8.02 6.64
C PHE A 22 10.35 -9.31 5.87
N GLN A 23 9.82 -10.33 6.55
CA GLN A 23 9.43 -11.58 5.89
C GLN A 23 8.26 -11.37 4.90
N PRO A 24 7.14 -10.75 5.29
CA PRO A 24 6.09 -10.35 4.35
C PRO A 24 6.59 -9.56 3.15
N ILE A 25 7.46 -8.56 3.35
CA ILE A 25 8.03 -7.77 2.25
C ILE A 25 8.80 -8.67 1.29
N ARG A 26 9.68 -9.55 1.81
CA ARG A 26 10.46 -10.48 1.00
C ARG A 26 9.55 -11.43 0.21
N SER A 27 8.46 -11.90 0.79
CA SER A 27 7.46 -12.73 0.10
C SER A 27 6.74 -11.96 -1.01
N LEU A 28 6.37 -10.70 -0.78
CA LEU A 28 5.77 -9.83 -1.80
C LEU A 28 6.73 -9.60 -2.97
N THR A 29 8.00 -9.30 -2.70
CA THR A 29 9.02 -9.14 -3.75
C THR A 29 9.20 -10.42 -4.57
N ARG A 30 9.25 -11.59 -3.91
CA ARG A 30 9.33 -12.90 -4.59
C ARG A 30 8.12 -13.16 -5.48
N ALA A 31 6.94 -12.77 -5.02
CA ALA A 31 5.70 -12.83 -5.79
C ALA A 31 5.57 -11.73 -6.86
N LYS A 32 6.62 -10.92 -7.07
CA LYS A 32 6.65 -9.76 -7.98
C LYS A 32 5.55 -8.74 -7.71
N VAL A 33 5.08 -8.66 -6.46
CA VAL A 33 4.13 -7.64 -6.02
C VAL A 33 4.90 -6.37 -5.74
N GLN A 34 4.61 -5.33 -6.52
CA GLN A 34 5.21 -4.01 -6.38
C GLN A 34 4.15 -2.98 -5.99
N PRO A 35 4.56 -1.88 -5.33
CA PRO A 35 3.71 -0.70 -5.21
C PRO A 35 3.21 -0.24 -6.59
N ILE A 36 1.99 0.29 -6.63
CA ILE A 36 1.39 0.84 -7.83
C ILE A 36 1.11 2.31 -7.54
N GLU A 37 1.71 3.20 -8.31
CA GLU A 37 1.51 4.64 -8.15
C GLU A 37 0.02 5.00 -8.20
N GLY A 38 -0.42 5.82 -7.25
CA GLY A 38 -1.81 6.23 -7.05
C GLY A 38 -2.72 5.18 -6.41
N LEU A 39 -2.33 3.90 -6.35
CA LEU A 39 -3.22 2.78 -6.02
C LEU A 39 -2.75 1.93 -4.83
N LEU A 40 -1.48 1.57 -4.76
CA LEU A 40 -0.95 0.64 -3.75
C LEU A 40 0.38 1.12 -3.19
N TYR A 41 0.42 1.33 -1.88
CA TYR A 41 1.62 1.77 -1.16
C TYR A 41 1.93 0.87 0.04
N PHE A 42 3.22 0.71 0.32
CA PHE A 42 3.73 -0.06 1.45
C PHE A 42 4.54 0.84 2.39
N TYR A 43 4.23 0.78 3.69
CA TYR A 43 4.93 1.52 4.73
C TYR A 43 5.36 0.61 5.87
N PRO A 44 6.52 0.88 6.50
CA PRO A 44 6.99 0.09 7.63
C PRO A 44 6.22 0.39 8.93
N THR A 45 5.55 1.55 9.04
CA THR A 45 4.77 1.95 10.22
C THR A 45 3.51 2.72 9.81
N LEU A 46 2.46 2.62 10.63
CA LEU A 46 1.22 3.37 10.45
C LEU A 46 1.46 4.89 10.40
N ASN A 47 2.30 5.43 11.29
CA ASN A 47 2.57 6.87 11.33
C ASN A 47 3.14 7.40 10.01
N LYS A 48 4.03 6.63 9.34
CA LYS A 48 4.55 7.02 8.02
C LYS A 48 3.47 7.01 6.93
N ALA A 49 2.52 6.09 7.01
CA ALA A 49 1.38 6.05 6.10
C ALA A 49 0.46 7.27 6.28
N ILE A 50 0.12 7.59 7.53
CA ILE A 50 -0.71 8.75 7.88
C ILE A 50 -0.02 10.05 7.44
N ASP A 51 1.25 10.23 7.76
CA ASP A 51 2.01 11.42 7.39
C ASP A 51 2.03 11.67 5.88
N LYS A 52 2.02 10.62 5.06
CA LYS A 52 2.04 10.74 3.60
C LYS A 52 0.66 10.98 2.99
N HIS A 53 -0.40 10.39 3.55
CA HIS A 53 -1.73 10.35 2.92
C HIS A 53 -2.81 11.20 3.61
N VAL A 54 -2.63 11.57 4.88
CA VAL A 54 -3.61 12.38 5.63
C VAL A 54 -3.25 13.86 5.60
N LYS A 55 -1.97 14.20 5.43
CA LYS A 55 -1.50 15.60 5.36
C LYS A 55 -1.84 16.35 4.05
N GLN A 56 -2.66 15.76 3.17
CA GLN A 56 -3.16 16.44 1.97
C GLN A 56 -4.44 17.27 2.20
N CYS A 57 -4.96 17.30 3.43
CA CYS A 57 -6.00 18.23 3.85
C CYS A 57 -5.43 19.26 4.84
N ALA A 58 -4.72 20.26 4.33
CA ALA A 58 -4.46 21.52 5.02
C ALA A 58 -4.54 22.65 3.99
#